data_AF-A0AA42PCC1-F1
#
_entry.id   AF-A0AA42PCC1-F1
#
_cell.length_a   1.000
_cell.length_b   1.000
_cell.length_c   1.000
_cell.angle_alpha   90.00
_cell.angle_beta   90.00
_cell.angle_gamma   90.00
#
_symmetry.space_group_name_H-M   'P 1'
#
loop_
_entity.id
_entity.type
_entity.pdbx_description
1 polymer ?
#
loop_
_entity_poly.entity_id
_entity_poly.type
_entity_poly.pdbx_seq_one_letter_code
_entity_poly.pdbx_strand_id
1 'polypeptide(L)'
;MTSQHAVVDASTAQEYIGQTVLVELHWDDEPESYWYCLHIVGVALPMEGVHDQAYFLTFDLNAQERHPNEVFFSDIRTIRVMRHRDRHSSGNVLGRIALPNSARSRAALPARRNSFTVPANGSTGAAHP
;
A
#
# COMPACT_ATOMS: atom_id res chain seq x y z
N MET A 1 -12.88 23.78 21.70
CA MET A 1 -13.08 22.36 21.32
C MET A 1 -13.37 22.34 19.84
N THR A 2 -12.35 22.08 19.02
CA THR A 2 -12.52 21.87 17.57
C THR A 2 -13.19 20.52 17.38
N SER A 3 -14.41 20.51 16.85
CA SER A 3 -15.09 19.29 16.43
C SER A 3 -14.21 18.61 15.38
N GLN A 4 -13.42 17.62 15.79
CA GLN A 4 -12.74 16.75 14.85
C GLN A 4 -13.84 15.96 14.15
N HIS A 5 -14.01 16.20 12.86
CA HIS A 5 -14.84 15.35 12.02
C HIS A 5 -14.22 13.95 12.08
N ALA A 6 -14.92 13.02 12.73
CA ALA A 6 -14.50 11.62 12.77
C ALA A 6 -14.34 11.12 11.34
N VAL A 7 -13.18 10.55 11.04
CA VAL A 7 -12.85 9.99 9.71
C VAL A 7 -13.77 8.81 9.38
N VAL A 8 -14.28 8.15 10.42
CA VAL A 8 -15.24 7.07 10.34
C VAL A 8 -16.59 7.57 10.84
N ASP A 9 -17.60 7.43 9.99
CA ASP A 9 -19.00 7.69 10.37
C ASP A 9 -19.65 6.39 10.83
N ALA A 10 -20.47 6.47 11.88
CA ALA A 10 -21.27 5.37 12.40
C ALA A 10 -22.14 4.71 11.32
N SER A 11 -22.63 5.49 10.34
CA SER A 11 -23.47 4.97 9.25
C SER A 11 -22.73 4.03 8.29
N THR A 12 -21.42 4.23 8.11
CA THR A 12 -20.58 3.46 7.16
C THR A 12 -19.65 2.48 7.86
N ALA A 13 -19.51 2.57 9.19
CA ALA A 13 -18.64 1.71 9.98
C ALA A 13 -18.92 0.21 9.81
N GLN A 14 -20.18 -0.17 9.60
CA GLN A 14 -20.57 -1.58 9.41
C GLN A 14 -19.94 -2.20 8.16
N GLU A 15 -19.60 -1.41 7.13
CA GLU A 15 -18.98 -1.90 5.90
C GLU A 15 -17.56 -2.46 6.13
N TYR A 16 -16.93 -2.07 7.24
CA TYR A 16 -15.60 -2.54 7.61
C TYR A 16 -15.61 -3.89 8.35
N ILE A 17 -16.77 -4.38 8.80
CA ILE A 17 -16.85 -5.65 9.54
C ILE A 17 -16.40 -6.81 8.64
N GLY A 18 -15.51 -7.65 9.16
CA GLY A 18 -14.88 -8.76 8.44
C GLY A 18 -13.75 -8.33 7.51
N GLN A 19 -13.42 -7.04 7.43
CA GLN A 19 -12.32 -6.55 6.62
C GLN A 19 -11.03 -6.50 7.42
N THR A 20 -9.92 -6.72 6.72
CA THR A 20 -8.60 -6.32 7.18
C THR A 20 -8.32 -4.90 6.72
N VAL A 21 -7.93 -4.03 7.65
CA VAL A 21 -7.68 -2.61 7.38
C VAL A 21 -6.28 -2.22 7.81
N LEU A 22 -5.72 -1.24 7.09
CA LEU A 22 -4.59 -0.46 7.56
C LEU A 22 -5.15 0.82 8.18
N VAL A 23 -4.85 1.05 9.46
CA VAL A 23 -5.36 2.18 10.23
C VAL A 23 -4.21 2.99 10.81
N GLU A 24 -4.36 4.31 10.79
CA GLU A 24 -3.49 5.25 11.49
C GLU A 24 -4.22 5.73 12.74
N LEU A 25 -3.62 5.49 13.90
CA LEU A 25 -4.15 5.84 15.21
C LEU A 25 -3.30 6.94 15.84
N HIS A 26 -3.96 7.86 16.53
CA HIS A 26 -3.33 8.91 17.31
C HIS A 26 -4.07 9.10 18.62
N TRP A 27 -3.33 9.12 19.72
CA TRP A 27 -3.85 9.37 21.06
C TRP A 27 -3.36 10.72 21.55
N ASP A 28 -4.21 11.47 22.26
CA ASP A 28 -3.90 12.83 22.70
C ASP A 28 -2.64 12.91 23.60
N ASP A 29 -2.33 11.83 24.32
CA ASP A 29 -1.16 11.73 25.20
C ASP A 29 0.13 11.33 24.45
N GLU A 30 0.04 10.91 23.19
CA GLU A 30 1.16 10.47 22.38
C GLU A 30 1.48 11.48 21.26
N PRO A 31 2.74 11.93 21.12
CA PRO A 31 3.08 12.97 20.16
C PRO A 31 3.00 12.48 18.69
N GLU A 32 3.13 11.18 18.47
CA GLU A 32 3.21 10.58 17.14
C GLU A 32 1.97 9.72 16.84
N SER A 33 1.66 9.60 15.55
CA SER A 33 0.66 8.63 15.07
C SER A 33 1.31 7.28 14.80
N TYR A 34 0.54 6.21 14.98
CA TYR A 34 0.98 4.83 14.78
C TYR A 34 0.12 4.11 13.74
N TRP A 35 0.76 3.24 12.94
CA TRP A 35 0.08 2.47 11.90
C TRP A 35 -0.10 1.02 12.34
N TYR A 36 -1.33 0.52 12.23
CA TYR A 36 -1.70 -0.85 12.58
C TYR A 36 -2.42 -1.56 11.43
N CYS A 37 -2.18 -2.87 11.32
CA CYS A 37 -2.92 -3.75 10.43
C CYS A 37 -3.92 -4.55 11.27
N LEU A 38 -5.19 -4.18 11.21
CA LEU A 38 -6.23 -4.72 12.09
C LEU A 38 -7.28 -5.51 11.31
N HIS A 39 -7.81 -6.56 11.91
CA HIS A 39 -9.02 -7.23 11.45
C HIS A 39 -10.23 -6.75 12.26
N ILE A 40 -11.23 -6.16 11.59
CA ILE A 40 -12.41 -5.62 12.26
C ILE A 40 -13.46 -6.72 12.39
N VAL A 41 -13.88 -7.02 13.63
CA VAL A 41 -14.86 -8.08 13.93
C VAL A 41 -16.20 -7.54 14.41
N GLY A 42 -16.28 -6.26 14.78
CA GLY A 42 -17.52 -5.64 15.24
C GLY A 42 -17.40 -4.13 15.37
N VAL A 43 -18.55 -3.50 15.65
CA VAL A 43 -18.67 -2.08 15.91
C VAL A 43 -19.61 -1.87 17.09
N ALA A 44 -19.22 -0.99 18.01
CA ALA A 44 -20.09 -0.45 19.04
C ALA A 44 -20.51 0.97 18.62
N LEU A 45 -21.82 1.19 18.52
CA LEU A 45 -22.39 2.50 18.26
C LEU A 45 -22.63 3.25 19.58
N PRO A 46 -22.52 4.58 19.59
CA PRO A 46 -22.74 5.35 20.79
C PRO A 46 -24.20 5.22 21.22
N MET A 47 -24.41 5.01 22.52
CA MET A 47 -25.70 4.82 23.15
C MET A 47 -25.80 5.75 24.35
N GLU A 48 -26.74 6.68 24.28
CA GLU A 48 -26.98 7.66 25.34
C GLU A 48 -27.25 6.97 26.69
N GLY A 49 -26.55 7.41 27.72
CA GLY A 49 -26.64 6.84 29.07
C GLY A 49 -25.87 5.54 29.28
N VAL A 50 -25.19 5.00 28.27
CA VAL A 50 -24.35 3.79 28.38
C VAL A 50 -22.89 4.10 28.02
N HIS A 51 -22.65 4.53 26.78
CA HIS A 51 -21.33 4.91 26.28
C HIS A 51 -21.49 5.85 25.10
N ASP A 52 -20.87 7.03 25.14
CA ASP A 52 -21.08 8.11 24.18
C ASP A 52 -20.12 8.04 22.98
N GLN A 53 -19.12 7.16 23.02
CA GLN A 53 -18.15 6.99 21.94
C GLN A 53 -18.43 5.74 21.09
N ALA A 54 -18.20 5.88 19.79
CA ALA A 54 -18.20 4.80 18.83
C ALA A 54 -16.80 4.17 18.72
N TYR A 55 -16.73 2.84 18.59
CA TYR A 55 -15.46 2.14 18.41
C TYR A 55 -15.61 0.84 17.63
N PHE A 56 -14.51 0.39 17.03
CA PHE A 56 -14.39 -0.95 16.47
C PHE A 56 -13.91 -1.96 17.50
N LEU A 57 -14.35 -3.20 17.35
CA LEU A 57 -13.73 -4.37 17.96
C LEU A 57 -12.78 -4.98 16.94
N THR A 58 -11.51 -5.11 17.31
CA THR A 58 -10.44 -5.46 16.37
C THR A 58 -9.47 -6.50 16.92
N PHE A 59 -8.80 -7.22 16.02
CA PHE A 59 -7.61 -7.99 16.35
C PHE A 59 -6.42 -7.45 15.57
N ASP A 60 -5.27 -7.29 16.24
CA ASP A 60 -4.02 -7.03 15.52
C ASP A 60 -3.57 -8.32 14.81
N LEU A 61 -3.23 -8.20 13.52
CA LEU A 61 -2.73 -9.31 12.72
C LEU A 61 -1.45 -9.96 13.25
N ASN A 62 -0.65 -9.23 14.01
CA ASN A 62 0.63 -9.69 14.54
C ASN A 62 0.55 -10.13 16.01
N ALA A 63 -0.56 -9.88 16.69
CA ALA A 63 -0.71 -10.20 18.11
C ALA A 63 -1.48 -11.51 18.31
N GLN A 64 -1.07 -12.28 19.33
CA GLN A 64 -1.84 -13.44 19.80
C GLN A 64 -2.77 -13.03 20.93
N GLU A 65 -3.85 -12.34 20.57
CA GLU A 65 -4.84 -11.87 21.51
C GLU A 65 -6.00 -12.86 21.65
N ARG A 66 -6.48 -13.04 22.88
CA ARG A 66 -7.65 -13.90 23.16
C ARG A 66 -8.98 -13.17 22.91
N HIS A 67 -8.99 -11.86 23.08
CA HIS A 67 -10.18 -11.01 23.02
C HIS A 67 -9.88 -9.81 22.12
N PRO A 68 -10.90 -9.26 21.44
CA PRO A 68 -10.70 -8.10 20.58
C PRO A 68 -10.37 -6.84 21.41
N ASN A 69 -9.55 -5.97 20.84
CA ASN A 69 -9.28 -4.63 21.36
C ASN A 69 -10.30 -3.62 20.83
N GLU A 70 -10.51 -2.57 21.63
CA GLU A 70 -11.34 -1.42 21.28
C GLU A 70 -10.51 -0.37 20.54
N VAL A 71 -11.00 0.12 19.41
CA VAL A 71 -10.38 1.21 18.65
C VAL A 71 -11.42 2.30 18.43
N PHE A 72 -11.28 3.41 19.16
CA PHE A 72 -12.23 4.52 19.13
C PHE A 72 -12.14 5.32 17.84
N PHE A 73 -13.27 5.79 17.35
CA PHE A 73 -13.33 6.55 16.10
C PHE A 73 -12.63 7.92 16.22
N SER A 74 -12.54 8.46 17.44
CA SER A 74 -11.78 9.69 17.75
C SER A 74 -10.30 9.55 17.44
N ASP A 75 -9.76 8.34 17.62
CA ASP A 75 -8.32 8.09 17.54
C ASP A 75 -7.91 7.78 16.09
N ILE A 76 -8.88 7.48 15.22
CA ILE A 76 -8.64 7.13 13.81
C ILE A 76 -8.37 8.39 12.99
N ARG A 77 -7.12 8.53 12.52
CA ARG A 77 -6.71 9.56 11.55
C ARG A 77 -6.92 9.13 10.11
N THR A 78 -6.69 7.85 9.83
CA THR A 78 -6.83 7.28 8.48
C THR A 78 -7.27 5.83 8.60
N ILE A 79 -8.18 5.36 7.74
CA ILE A 79 -8.53 3.94 7.61
C ILE A 79 -8.64 3.55 6.14
N ARG A 80 -8.09 2.39 5.79
CA ARG A 80 -8.16 1.84 4.42
C ARG A 80 -8.31 0.33 4.45
N VAL A 81 -9.32 -0.19 3.75
CA VAL A 81 -9.46 -1.63 3.53
C VAL A 81 -8.29 -2.16 2.71
N MET A 82 -7.58 -3.15 3.26
CA MET A 82 -6.53 -3.86 2.55
C MET A 82 -7.18 -4.81 1.55
N ARG A 83 -7.01 -4.51 0.26
CA ARG A 83 -7.46 -5.41 -0.78
C ARG A 83 -6.54 -6.60 -0.85
N HIS A 84 -7.09 -7.81 -0.82
CA HIS A 84 -6.35 -9.00 -1.21
C HIS A 84 -5.91 -8.81 -2.67
N ARG A 85 -4.61 -8.58 -2.89
CA ARG A 85 -4.07 -8.57 -4.24
C ARG A 85 -4.02 -10.03 -4.64
N ASP A 86 -4.99 -10.47 -5.43
CA ASP A 86 -4.86 -11.75 -6.10
C ASP A 86 -3.52 -11.77 -6.79
N ARG A 87 -2.64 -12.68 -6.36
CA ARG A 87 -1.32 -12.90 -6.97
C ARG A 87 -1.43 -13.21 -8.47
N HIS A 88 -2.64 -13.54 -8.94
CA HIS A 88 -2.98 -13.78 -10.33
C HIS A 88 -3.53 -12.56 -11.07
N SER A 89 -3.89 -11.47 -10.38
CA SER A 89 -4.16 -10.20 -11.02
C SER A 89 -2.81 -9.58 -11.41
N SER A 90 -2.30 -10.05 -12.55
CA SER A 90 -1.12 -9.53 -13.20
C SER A 90 -1.28 -8.02 -13.33
N GLY A 91 -0.64 -7.27 -12.43
CA GLY A 91 -0.34 -5.87 -12.64
C GLY A 91 0.62 -5.81 -13.81
N ASN A 92 0.08 -5.94 -15.02
CA ASN A 92 0.83 -5.91 -16.26
C ASN A 92 1.16 -4.44 -16.53
N VAL A 93 2.08 -3.89 -15.72
CA VAL A 93 2.66 -2.56 -15.90
C VAL A 93 3.43 -2.52 -17.22
N LEU A 94 3.85 -3.68 -17.74
CA LEU A 94 4.48 -3.83 -19.05
C LEU A 94 3.48 -3.85 -20.23
N GLY A 95 2.19 -4.09 -20.00
CA GLY A 95 1.17 -4.13 -21.07
C GLY A 95 0.67 -2.75 -21.53
N ARG A 96 1.03 -1.68 -20.81
CA ARG A 96 0.61 -0.30 -21.10
C ARG A 96 1.69 0.59 -21.70
N ILE A 97 2.90 0.06 -21.91
CA ILE A 97 3.85 0.72 -22.81
C ILE A 97 3.39 0.35 -24.22
N ALA A 98 2.51 1.18 -24.79
CA ALA A 98 2.32 1.19 -26.23
C ALA A 98 3.71 1.38 -26.83
N LEU A 99 4.26 0.35 -27.46
CA LEU A 99 5.44 0.47 -28.29
C LEU A 99 5.13 1.62 -29.26
N PRO A 100 5.84 2.77 -29.21
CA PRO A 100 5.67 3.75 -30.27
C PRO A 100 6.16 3.05 -31.52
N ASN A 101 5.24 2.83 -32.48
CA ASN A 101 5.58 2.51 -33.85
C ASN A 101 6.52 3.61 -34.34
N SER A 102 7.82 3.39 -34.23
CA SER A 102 8.85 4.26 -34.80
C SER A 102 8.85 4.03 -36.31
N ALA A 103 7.87 4.66 -36.95
CA ALA A 103 7.91 4.95 -38.36
C ALA A 103 9.22 5.68 -38.70
N ARG A 104 10.14 4.95 -39.33
CA ARG A 104 10.98 5.43 -40.44
C ARG A 104 11.78 6.72 -40.16
N SER A 105 12.70 6.70 -39.21
CA SER A 105 13.82 7.67 -39.20
C SER A 105 14.89 7.25 -40.20
N ARG A 106 14.80 7.80 -41.42
CA ARG A 106 15.90 7.84 -42.40
C ARG A 106 17.00 8.78 -41.86
N ALA A 107 17.89 8.26 -41.03
CA ALA A 107 19.18 8.90 -40.77
C ALA A 107 20.23 8.23 -41.67
N ALA A 108 20.71 8.98 -42.67
CA ALA A 108 21.72 8.53 -43.60
C ALA A 108 23.04 8.25 -42.87
N LEU A 109 23.50 7.00 -42.93
CA LEU A 109 24.83 6.62 -42.49
C LEU A 109 25.88 7.24 -43.44
N PRO A 110 26.85 8.03 -42.97
CA PRO A 110 27.94 8.47 -43.83
C PRO A 110 28.78 7.26 -44.24
N ALA A 111 29.05 7.16 -45.55
CA ALA A 111 29.80 6.07 -46.17
C ALA A 111 31.22 5.95 -45.58
N ARG A 112 31.49 4.80 -44.95
CA ARG A 112 32.79 4.42 -44.40
C ARG A 112 33.80 4.23 -45.54
N ARG A 113 34.67 5.21 -45.75
CA ARG A 113 35.81 5.17 -46.68
C ARG A 113 37.01 4.49 -46.00
N ASN A 114 37.46 3.40 -46.62
CA ASN A 114 38.75 2.69 -46.50
C ASN A 114 39.82 3.25 -45.54
N SER A 115 40.36 2.40 -44.65
CA SER A 115 41.78 1.97 -44.60
C SER A 115 42.25 1.57 -43.19
N PHE A 116 43.46 1.01 -43.17
CA PHE A 116 44.01 0.00 -42.27
C PHE A 116 44.63 0.57 -40.99
N THR A 117 44.28 0.00 -39.84
CA THR A 117 45.20 -0.21 -38.71
C THR A 117 44.55 -1.20 -37.74
N VAL A 118 45.33 -2.22 -37.39
CA VAL A 118 45.07 -3.40 -36.53
C VAL A 118 45.99 -3.21 -35.30
N PRO A 119 45.93 -4.00 -34.21
CA PRO A 119 44.86 -4.44 -33.29
C PRO A 119 45.16 -3.97 -31.84
N ALA A 120 44.46 -4.49 -30.82
CA ALA A 120 45.06 -5.32 -29.75
C ALA A 120 44.40 -5.20 -28.36
N ASN A 121 44.22 -6.37 -27.75
CA ASN A 121 44.20 -6.69 -26.31
C ASN A 121 42.98 -6.26 -25.48
N GLY A 122 42.42 -7.11 -24.62
CA GLY A 122 42.79 -8.47 -24.24
C GLY A 122 41.72 -9.01 -23.28
N SER A 123 41.17 -10.17 -23.62
CA SER A 123 40.32 -10.96 -22.72
C SER A 123 41.24 -11.83 -21.87
N THR A 124 41.15 -11.70 -20.54
CA THR A 124 41.76 -12.64 -19.61
C THR A 124 40.70 -13.06 -18.60
N GLY A 125 40.39 -14.35 -18.57
CA GLY A 125 39.41 -14.92 -17.65
C GLY A 125 38.96 -16.31 -18.11
N ALA A 126 39.91 -17.22 -18.26
CA ALA A 126 39.64 -18.63 -18.49
C ALA A 126 38.97 -19.25 -17.25
N ALA A 127 37.94 -20.07 -17.48
CA ALA A 127 37.50 -21.11 -16.54
C ALA A 127 37.47 -22.43 -17.32
N HIS A 128 38.34 -23.34 -16.89
CA HIS A 128 38.55 -24.69 -17.38
C HIS A 128 37.42 -25.64 -16.94
N PRO A 129 37.35 -26.83 -17.56
CA PRO A 129 37.74 -28.04 -16.82
C PRO A 129 39.08 -28.63 -17.28
#